data_AF-A0A0F9HXD3-F1
#
_entry.id   AF-A0A0F9HXD3-F1
#
_cell.length_a   1.000
_cell.length_b   1.000
_cell.length_c   1.000
_cell.angle_alpha   90.00
_cell.angle_beta   90.00
_cell.angle_gamma   90.00
#
_symmetry.space_group_name_H-M   'P 1'
#
loop_
_entity.id
_entity.type
_entity.pdbx_description
1 polymer ?
#
loop_
_entity_poly.entity_id
_entity_poly.type
_entity_poly.pdbx_seq_one_letter_code
_entity_poly.pdbx_strand_id
1 'polypeptide(L)'
;MQNLQEQIKNLESQFEMFTQRLGSLKGEHKLLSEQQEKSEILIEKLKEDEDTYTKAVELLSLVQKVTRDKIKDSFELIVTHALNYIYDSDKYSFHLEFSRRGNLQEMEFAVQTPDKPESLDLLKTDAGGTKNIVSLALRIVLMEVASPKINGFIISDESFANLSEKFRPKASQFLE
;
A
#
# COMPACT_ATOMS: atom_id res chain seq x y z
N MET A 1 -59.25 30.76 -61.90
CA MET A 1 -59.66 30.18 -60.60
C MET A 1 -58.91 28.88 -60.27
N GLN A 2 -58.76 27.92 -61.19
CA GLN A 2 -58.03 26.65 -60.94
C GLN A 2 -56.57 26.83 -60.48
N ASN A 3 -55.79 27.73 -61.11
CA ASN A 3 -54.38 27.98 -60.74
C ASN A 3 -54.22 28.50 -59.30
N LEU A 4 -55.15 29.35 -58.84
CA LEU A 4 -55.16 29.88 -57.46
C LEU A 4 -55.48 28.78 -56.43
N GLN A 5 -56.40 27.86 -56.75
CA GLN A 5 -56.69 26.72 -55.89
C GLN A 5 -55.50 25.76 -55.79
N GLU A 6 -54.77 25.57 -56.88
CA GLU A 6 -53.58 24.72 -56.93
C GLU A 6 -52.41 25.32 -56.14
N GLN A 7 -52.24 26.66 -56.21
CA GLN A 7 -51.27 27.39 -55.38
C GLN A 7 -51.60 27.32 -53.88
N ILE A 8 -52.87 27.49 -53.50
CA ILE A 8 -53.32 27.36 -52.10
C ILE A 8 -53.03 25.95 -51.57
N LYS A 9 -53.35 24.92 -52.35
CA LYS A 9 -53.12 23.52 -51.97
C LYS A 9 -51.63 23.19 -51.83
N ASN A 10 -50.77 23.80 -52.65
CA ASN A 10 -49.31 23.68 -52.52
C ASN A 10 -48.80 24.35 -51.24
N LEU A 11 -49.29 25.56 -50.93
CA LEU A 11 -48.98 26.28 -49.69
C LEU A 11 -49.42 25.50 -48.44
N GLU A 12 -50.61 24.89 -48.46
CA GLU A 12 -51.11 24.05 -47.36
C GLU A 12 -50.20 22.83 -47.13
N SER A 13 -49.79 22.15 -48.21
CA SER A 13 -48.85 21.02 -48.14
C SER A 13 -47.48 21.43 -47.60
N GLN A 14 -46.93 22.56 -48.05
CA GLN A 14 -45.68 23.10 -47.52
C GLN A 14 -45.79 23.46 -46.04
N PHE A 15 -46.92 24.03 -45.62
CA PHE A 15 -47.19 24.38 -44.23
C PHE A 15 -47.29 23.14 -43.33
N GLU A 16 -47.95 22.07 -43.79
CA GLU A 16 -47.99 20.78 -43.08
C GLU A 16 -46.59 20.17 -42.94
N MET A 17 -45.79 20.16 -44.02
CA MET A 17 -44.40 19.68 -43.98
C MET A 17 -43.56 20.48 -42.99
N PHE A 18 -43.70 21.81 -43.00
CA PHE A 18 -42.98 22.68 -42.07
C PHE A 18 -43.38 22.40 -40.62
N THR A 19 -44.68 22.21 -40.37
CA THR A 19 -45.23 21.91 -39.04
C THR A 19 -44.73 20.57 -38.51
N GLN A 20 -44.72 19.52 -39.34
CA GLN A 20 -44.14 18.23 -38.97
C GLN A 20 -42.66 18.34 -38.64
N ARG A 21 -41.89 19.05 -39.48
CA ARG A 21 -40.45 19.23 -39.26
C ARG A 21 -40.16 20.00 -37.98
N LEU A 22 -40.96 21.03 -37.69
CA LEU A 22 -40.85 21.83 -36.47
C LEU A 22 -41.22 21.00 -35.23
N GLY A 23 -42.21 20.10 -35.34
CA GLY A 23 -42.53 19.12 -34.30
C GLY A 23 -41.36 18.15 -34.02
N SER A 24 -40.77 17.59 -35.07
CA SER A 24 -39.59 16.70 -34.97
C SER A 24 -38.40 17.40 -34.31
N LEU A 25 -38.05 18.60 -34.77
CA LEU A 25 -36.94 19.39 -34.22
C LEU A 25 -37.16 19.75 -32.75
N LYS A 26 -38.39 20.07 -32.34
CA LYS A 26 -38.72 20.31 -30.93
C LYS A 26 -38.52 19.06 -30.06
N GLY A 27 -38.90 17.88 -30.58
CA GLY A 27 -38.68 16.60 -29.89
C GLY A 27 -37.18 16.29 -29.73
N GLU A 28 -36.41 16.47 -30.80
CA GLU A 28 -34.96 16.27 -30.79
C GLU A 28 -34.25 17.24 -29.82
N HIS A 29 -34.62 18.52 -29.86
CA HIS A 29 -34.10 19.51 -28.92
C HIS A 29 -34.41 19.14 -27.46
N LYS A 30 -35.64 18.70 -27.16
CA LYS A 30 -36.02 18.27 -25.81
C LYS A 30 -35.18 17.08 -25.35
N LEU A 31 -35.02 16.07 -26.21
CA LEU A 31 -34.21 14.88 -25.89
C LEU A 31 -32.74 15.25 -25.64
N LEU A 32 -32.15 16.08 -26.49
CA LEU A 32 -30.76 16.54 -26.33
C LEU A 32 -30.59 17.37 -25.05
N SER A 33 -31.55 18.23 -24.71
CA SER A 33 -31.54 19.01 -23.48
C SER A 33 -31.59 18.11 -22.24
N GLU A 34 -32.43 17.07 -22.23
CA GLU A 34 -32.51 16.09 -21.13
C GLU A 34 -31.22 15.26 -21.02
N GLN A 35 -30.58 14.93 -22.14
CA GLN A 35 -29.29 14.22 -22.15
C GLN A 35 -28.14 15.10 -21.64
N GLN A 36 -28.16 16.39 -22.00
CA GLN A 36 -27.19 17.36 -21.51
C GLN A 36 -27.29 17.49 -19.99
N GLU A 37 -28.49 17.70 -19.45
CA GLU A 37 -28.71 17.82 -18.00
C GLU A 37 -28.23 16.55 -17.25
N LYS A 38 -28.56 15.36 -17.75
CA LYS A 38 -28.09 14.09 -17.17
C LYS A 38 -26.56 13.98 -17.20
N SER A 39 -25.93 14.43 -18.29
CA SER A 39 -24.47 14.39 -18.44
C SER A 39 -23.79 15.38 -17.49
N GLU A 40 -24.36 16.56 -17.30
CA GLU A 40 -23.87 17.57 -16.35
C GLU A 40 -23.91 17.04 -14.90
N ILE A 41 -25.03 16.41 -14.51
CA ILE A 41 -25.16 15.75 -13.19
C ILE A 41 -24.12 14.64 -13.03
N LEU A 42 -23.91 13.82 -14.07
CA LEU A 42 -22.94 12.74 -14.03
C LEU A 42 -21.50 13.26 -13.90
N ILE A 43 -21.16 14.32 -14.63
CA ILE A 43 -19.85 14.97 -14.55
C ILE A 43 -19.59 15.46 -13.12
N GLU A 44 -20.58 16.10 -12.50
CA GLU A 44 -20.39 16.61 -11.15
C GLU A 44 -20.17 15.49 -10.14
N LYS A 45 -20.97 14.41 -10.22
CA LYS A 45 -20.77 13.23 -9.40
C LYS A 45 -19.38 12.59 -9.60
N LEU A 46 -18.93 12.49 -10.85
CA LEU A 46 -17.61 11.91 -11.14
C LEU A 46 -16.46 12.73 -10.57
N LYS A 47 -16.59 14.06 -10.50
CA LYS A 47 -15.60 14.91 -9.83
C LYS A 47 -15.58 14.70 -8.31
N GLU A 48 -16.74 14.53 -7.69
CA GLU A 48 -16.84 14.22 -6.25
C GLU A 48 -16.20 12.86 -5.94
N ASP A 49 -16.46 11.86 -6.79
CA ASP A 49 -15.84 10.54 -6.68
C ASP A 49 -14.32 10.61 -6.88
N GLU A 50 -13.84 11.36 -7.88
CA GLU A 50 -12.41 11.58 -8.14
C GLU A 50 -11.69 12.21 -6.94
N ASP A 51 -12.25 13.26 -6.36
CA ASP A 51 -11.70 13.92 -5.17
C ASP A 51 -11.66 12.94 -3.97
N THR A 52 -12.72 12.16 -3.79
CA THR A 52 -12.79 11.14 -2.74
C THR A 52 -11.71 10.07 -2.91
N TYR A 53 -11.55 9.54 -4.12
CA TYR A 53 -10.53 8.52 -4.39
C TYR A 53 -9.12 9.05 -4.28
N THR A 54 -8.88 10.29 -4.70
CA THR A 54 -7.58 10.94 -4.57
C THR A 54 -7.18 11.05 -3.10
N LYS A 55 -8.09 11.56 -2.25
CA LYS A 55 -7.87 11.64 -0.80
C LYS A 55 -7.68 10.26 -0.16
N ALA A 56 -8.41 9.25 -0.60
CA ALA A 56 -8.25 7.89 -0.11
C ALA A 56 -6.86 7.31 -0.45
N VAL A 57 -6.36 7.54 -1.66
CA VAL A 57 -5.02 7.11 -2.08
C VAL A 57 -3.93 7.81 -1.26
N GLU A 58 -4.07 9.12 -1.02
CA GLU A 58 -3.15 9.88 -0.17
C GLU A 58 -3.12 9.35 1.26
N LEU A 59 -4.30 9.10 1.85
CA LEU A 59 -4.43 8.54 3.19
C LEU A 59 -3.80 7.15 3.28
N LEU A 60 -4.08 6.26 2.34
CA LEU A 60 -3.52 4.91 2.32
C LEU A 60 -1.99 4.95 2.17
N SER A 61 -1.47 5.86 1.36
CA SER A 61 -0.02 6.06 1.20
C SER A 61 0.63 6.52 2.50
N LEU A 62 -0.01 7.44 3.23
CA LEU A 62 0.47 7.90 4.53
C LEU A 62 0.43 6.76 5.56
N VAL A 63 -0.67 6.02 5.63
CA VAL A 63 -0.82 4.86 6.52
C VAL A 63 0.23 3.80 6.21
N GLN A 64 0.48 3.51 4.93
CA GLN A 64 1.53 2.56 4.52
C GLN A 64 2.90 3.00 5.02
N LYS A 65 3.25 4.28 4.85
CA LYS A 65 4.53 4.83 5.32
C LYS A 65 4.67 4.69 6.83
N VAL A 66 3.69 5.20 7.59
CA VAL A 66 3.72 5.16 9.06
C VAL A 66 3.77 3.71 9.57
N THR A 67 3.02 2.80 8.95
CA THR A 67 3.03 1.39 9.33
C THR A 67 4.39 0.75 9.05
N ARG A 68 5.00 1.03 7.90
CA ARG A 68 6.33 0.54 7.55
C ARG A 68 7.40 1.05 8.52
N ASP A 69 7.35 2.34 8.86
CA ASP A 69 8.31 2.95 9.79
C ASP A 69 8.17 2.34 11.20
N LYS A 70 6.93 2.17 11.70
CA LYS A 70 6.69 1.49 12.98
C LYS A 70 7.19 0.05 13.01
N ILE A 71 6.98 -0.70 11.92
CA ILE A 71 7.49 -2.07 11.80
C ILE A 71 9.02 -2.05 11.80
N LYS A 72 9.64 -1.17 11.02
CA LYS A 72 11.10 -0.99 11.00
C LYS A 72 11.64 -0.75 12.41
N ASP A 73 11.12 0.27 13.10
CA ASP A 73 11.58 0.65 14.43
C ASP A 73 11.43 -0.50 15.45
N SER A 74 10.32 -1.24 15.41
CA SER A 74 10.06 -2.35 16.33
C SER A 74 11.04 -3.51 16.11
N PHE A 75 11.30 -3.86 14.84
CA PHE A 75 12.25 -4.89 14.47
C PHE A 75 13.68 -4.47 14.83
N GLU A 76 14.08 -3.25 14.47
CA GLU A 76 15.41 -2.71 14.77
C GLU A 76 15.67 -2.65 16.27
N LEU A 77 14.72 -2.19 17.07
CA LEU A 77 14.84 -2.10 18.52
C LEU A 77 15.05 -3.48 19.17
N ILE A 78 14.17 -4.43 18.91
CA ILE A 78 14.18 -5.72 19.60
C ILE A 78 15.38 -6.56 19.16
N VAL A 79 15.70 -6.59 17.86
CA VAL A 79 16.85 -7.36 17.37
C VAL A 79 18.16 -6.75 17.84
N THR A 80 18.27 -5.41 17.84
CA THR A 80 19.44 -4.71 18.40
C THR A 80 19.59 -5.02 19.90
N HIS A 81 18.50 -4.97 20.66
CA HIS A 81 18.51 -5.31 22.08
C HIS A 81 18.95 -6.76 22.32
N ALA A 82 18.43 -7.72 21.55
CA ALA A 82 18.82 -9.12 21.67
C ALA A 82 20.33 -9.33 21.40
N LEU A 83 20.86 -8.70 20.35
CA LEU A 83 22.30 -8.76 20.03
C LEU A 83 23.15 -8.18 21.16
N ASN A 84 22.81 -6.99 21.62
CA ASN A 84 23.56 -6.28 22.67
C ASN A 84 23.49 -7.02 24.02
N TYR A 85 22.33 -7.56 24.38
CA TYR A 85 22.16 -8.34 25.61
C TYR A 85 22.97 -9.65 25.59
N ILE A 86 22.90 -10.42 24.50
CA ILE A 86 23.56 -11.74 24.40
C ILE A 86 25.08 -11.59 24.27
N TYR A 87 25.55 -10.58 23.54
CA TYR A 87 26.99 -10.32 23.39
C TYR A 87 27.59 -9.46 24.51
N ASP A 88 26.79 -8.99 25.46
CA ASP A 88 27.22 -8.10 26.55
C ASP A 88 27.94 -6.86 26.01
N SER A 89 27.32 -6.21 25.02
CA SER A 89 27.85 -5.10 24.24
C SER A 89 26.75 -4.05 24.03
N ASP A 90 27.13 -2.81 23.75
CA ASP A 90 26.21 -1.71 23.39
C ASP A 90 26.43 -1.21 21.95
N LYS A 91 27.30 -1.89 21.19
CA LYS A 91 27.76 -1.43 19.87
C LYS A 91 27.21 -2.23 18.68
N TYR A 92 26.38 -3.24 18.92
CA TYR A 92 25.66 -3.89 17.83
C TYR A 92 24.44 -3.07 17.47
N SER A 93 24.12 -3.04 16.18
CA SER A 93 22.88 -2.44 15.68
C SER A 93 22.37 -3.24 14.48
N PHE A 94 21.06 -3.46 14.46
CA PHE A 94 20.36 -4.14 13.39
C PHE A 94 19.53 -3.13 12.61
N HIS A 95 19.55 -3.24 11.28
CA HIS A 95 18.85 -2.36 10.37
C HIS A 95 18.07 -3.15 9.33
N LEU A 96 16.84 -2.71 9.07
CA LEU A 96 16.01 -3.13 7.95
C LEU A 96 16.10 -2.10 6.83
N GLU A 97 16.78 -2.48 5.77
CA GLU A 97 16.89 -1.67 4.57
C GLU A 97 15.82 -2.12 3.59
N PHE A 98 14.81 -1.28 3.30
CA PHE A 98 13.87 -1.60 2.23
C PHE A 98 14.23 -0.84 0.96
N SER A 99 14.32 -1.58 -0.12
CA SER A 99 14.59 -1.08 -1.46
C SER A 99 13.45 -1.49 -2.40
N ARG A 100 13.57 -1.08 -3.66
CA ARG A 100 12.63 -1.48 -4.73
C ARG A 100 13.40 -1.98 -5.93
N ARG A 101 12.99 -3.13 -6.45
CA ARG A 101 13.41 -3.65 -7.75
C ARG A 101 12.22 -3.68 -8.69
N GLY A 102 12.07 -2.61 -9.46
CA GLY A 102 10.86 -2.38 -10.27
C GLY A 102 9.61 -2.27 -9.39
N ASN A 103 8.65 -3.17 -9.59
CA ASN A 103 7.41 -3.23 -8.81
C ASN A 103 7.54 -4.11 -7.54
N LEU A 104 8.68 -4.77 -7.32
CA LEU A 104 8.91 -5.60 -6.13
C LEU A 104 9.54 -4.77 -5.01
N GLN A 105 8.91 -4.81 -3.84
CA GLN A 105 9.50 -4.33 -2.60
C GLN A 105 10.54 -5.37 -2.12
N GLU A 106 11.76 -4.93 -1.88
CA GLU A 106 12.82 -5.77 -1.33
C GLU A 106 13.17 -5.30 0.08
N MET A 107 13.69 -6.22 0.88
CA MET A 107 14.13 -5.96 2.25
C MET A 107 15.43 -6.71 2.50
N GLU A 108 16.42 -6.01 3.02
CA GLU A 108 17.71 -6.56 3.41
C GLU A 108 17.92 -6.43 4.91
N PHE A 109 18.59 -7.43 5.49
CA PHE A 109 18.94 -7.48 6.90
C PHE A 109 20.41 -7.08 7.07
N ALA A 110 20.65 -5.95 7.70
CA ALA A 110 22.01 -5.44 7.90
C ALA A 110 22.36 -5.35 9.38
N VAL A 111 23.59 -5.77 9.74
CA VAL A 111 24.09 -5.74 11.12
C VAL A 111 25.41 -4.98 11.15
N GLN A 112 25.53 -3.99 12.04
CA GLN A 112 26.82 -3.39 12.39
C GLN A 112 27.36 -4.09 13.64
N THR A 113 28.68 -4.24 13.69
CA THR A 113 29.38 -4.91 14.80
C THR A 113 30.36 -3.94 15.46
N PRO A 114 30.80 -4.22 16.71
CA PRO A 114 31.78 -3.38 17.40
C PRO A 114 33.08 -3.16 16.62
N ASP A 115 33.47 -4.16 15.82
CA ASP A 115 34.74 -4.20 15.08
C ASP A 115 34.63 -3.60 13.68
N LYS A 116 33.41 -3.41 13.16
CA LYS A 116 33.16 -2.89 11.82
C LYS A 116 31.99 -1.89 11.83
N PRO A 117 32.25 -0.60 11.55
CA PRO A 117 31.20 0.40 11.47
C PRO A 117 30.32 0.24 10.22
N GLU A 118 30.81 -0.46 9.20
CA GLU A 118 30.02 -0.76 8.00
C GLU A 118 29.00 -1.86 8.28
N SER A 119 27.76 -1.64 7.86
CA SER A 119 26.69 -2.62 8.00
C SER A 119 26.93 -3.81 7.08
N LEU A 120 26.91 -5.02 7.64
CA LEU A 120 27.10 -6.26 6.91
C LEU A 120 25.75 -6.89 6.57
N ASP A 121 25.57 -7.30 5.32
CA ASP A 121 24.43 -8.11 4.90
C ASP A 121 24.50 -9.46 5.62
N LEU A 122 23.52 -9.69 6.50
CA LEU A 122 23.49 -10.85 7.36
C LEU A 122 23.34 -12.14 6.56
N LEU A 123 22.63 -12.14 5.43
CA LEU A 123 22.42 -13.34 4.61
C LEU A 123 23.71 -13.74 3.88
N LYS A 124 24.48 -12.75 3.42
CA LYS A 124 25.73 -12.98 2.68
C LYS A 124 26.95 -13.24 3.58
N THR A 125 26.92 -12.78 4.82
CA THR A 125 28.05 -12.90 5.76
C THR A 125 28.07 -14.25 6.47
N ASP A 126 29.24 -14.82 6.69
CA ASP A 126 29.39 -16.02 7.53
C ASP A 126 29.43 -15.63 9.01
N ALA A 127 28.26 -15.61 9.64
CA ALA A 127 28.07 -15.20 11.03
C ALA A 127 27.03 -16.10 11.73
N GLY A 128 27.31 -17.39 11.83
CA GLY A 128 26.36 -18.41 12.32
C GLY A 128 25.69 -18.06 13.67
N GLY A 129 26.48 -17.64 14.67
CA GLY A 129 25.95 -17.23 15.97
C GLY A 129 25.05 -15.99 15.91
N THR A 130 25.46 -14.95 15.17
CA THR A 130 24.66 -13.74 14.96
C THR A 130 23.37 -14.06 14.21
N LYS A 131 23.43 -14.88 13.15
CA LYS A 131 22.26 -15.36 12.40
C LYS A 131 21.26 -16.06 13.30
N ASN A 132 21.75 -16.90 14.22
CA ASN A 132 20.91 -17.60 15.19
C ASN A 132 20.19 -16.63 16.13
N ILE A 133 20.90 -15.66 16.71
CA ILE A 133 20.31 -14.63 17.57
C ILE A 133 19.25 -13.82 16.81
N VAL A 134 19.60 -13.30 15.63
CA VAL A 134 18.69 -12.49 14.81
C VAL A 134 17.46 -13.30 14.42
N SER A 135 17.64 -14.56 14.00
CA SER A 135 16.52 -15.44 13.63
C SER A 135 15.53 -15.64 14.79
N LEU A 136 16.03 -15.84 16.01
CA LEU A 136 15.18 -15.97 17.20
C LEU A 136 14.47 -14.65 17.53
N ALA A 137 15.22 -13.55 17.57
CA ALA A 137 14.68 -12.23 17.85
C ALA A 137 13.59 -11.84 16.84
N LEU A 138 13.78 -12.11 15.55
CA LEU A 138 12.76 -11.85 14.52
C LEU A 138 11.45 -12.61 14.77
N ARG A 139 11.49 -13.85 15.29
CA ARG A 139 10.28 -14.59 15.66
C ARG A 139 9.55 -13.92 16.83
N ILE A 140 10.30 -13.48 17.84
CA ILE A 140 9.76 -12.76 19.01
C ILE A 140 9.11 -11.45 18.55
N VAL A 141 9.79 -10.67 17.71
CA VAL A 141 9.24 -9.44 17.14
C VAL A 141 7.94 -9.71 16.39
N LEU A 142 7.92 -10.73 15.53
CA LEU A 142 6.73 -11.09 14.77
C LEU A 142 5.54 -11.40 15.68
N MET A 143 5.77 -12.08 16.80
CA MET A 143 4.72 -12.33 17.80
C MET A 143 4.23 -11.04 18.46
N GLU A 144 5.15 -10.11 18.73
CA GLU A 144 4.82 -8.83 19.39
C GLU A 144 4.05 -7.88 18.46
N VAL A 145 4.47 -7.76 17.19
CA VAL A 145 3.88 -6.80 16.25
C VAL A 145 2.63 -7.33 15.53
N ALA A 146 2.39 -8.64 15.55
CA ALA A 146 1.27 -9.23 14.82
C ALA A 146 -0.09 -8.75 15.34
N SER A 147 -0.99 -8.42 14.41
CA SER A 147 -2.38 -8.08 14.68
C SER A 147 -3.29 -8.86 13.72
N PRO A 148 -4.11 -9.81 14.21
CA PRO A 148 -4.33 -10.16 15.62
C PRO A 148 -3.09 -10.78 16.29
N LYS A 149 -2.98 -10.64 17.61
CA LYS A 149 -1.84 -11.17 18.39
C LYS A 149 -1.68 -12.67 18.15
N ILE A 150 -0.44 -13.09 17.90
CA ILE A 150 -0.08 -14.51 17.81
C ILE A 150 0.03 -15.04 19.24
N ASN A 151 -0.97 -15.82 19.65
CA ASN A 151 -0.95 -16.52 20.92
C ASN A 151 -0.33 -17.91 20.73
N GLY A 152 0.51 -18.34 21.67
CA GLY A 152 1.15 -19.65 21.63
C GLY A 152 2.56 -19.64 22.19
N PHE A 153 3.26 -20.76 22.05
CA PHE A 153 4.64 -20.94 22.49
C PHE A 153 5.59 -20.96 21.29
N ILE A 154 6.81 -20.46 21.47
CA ILE A 154 7.90 -20.62 20.51
C ILE A 154 8.55 -21.97 20.75
N ILE A 155 8.53 -22.84 19.74
CA ILE A 155 9.37 -24.04 19.73
C ILE A 155 10.69 -23.66 19.06
N SER A 156 11.78 -23.75 19.82
CA SER A 156 13.11 -23.38 19.37
C SER A 156 14.04 -24.58 19.54
N ASP A 157 14.25 -25.34 18.47
CA ASP A 157 15.24 -26.41 18.46
C ASP A 157 16.59 -25.87 17.99
N GLU A 158 17.67 -26.25 18.67
CA GLU A 158 19.07 -25.89 18.36
C GLU A 158 19.36 -24.40 18.07
N SER A 159 18.54 -23.48 18.60
CA SER A 159 18.57 -22.07 18.19
C SER A 159 19.82 -21.30 18.60
N PHE A 160 20.69 -21.92 19.41
CA PHE A 160 22.00 -21.37 19.82
C PHE A 160 23.17 -22.30 19.45
N ALA A 161 22.98 -23.24 18.52
CA ALA A 161 24.01 -24.23 18.17
C ALA A 161 25.32 -23.59 17.70
N ASN A 162 25.24 -22.52 16.90
CA ASN A 162 26.42 -21.81 16.39
C ASN A 162 26.90 -20.69 17.31
N LEU A 163 26.33 -20.57 18.51
CA LEU A 163 26.74 -19.58 19.51
C LEU A 163 27.87 -20.16 20.38
N SER A 164 28.95 -19.40 20.52
CA SER A 164 30.07 -19.77 21.40
C SER A 164 29.59 -19.99 22.83
N GLU A 165 30.17 -20.98 23.53
CA GLU A 165 29.71 -21.41 24.85
C GLU A 165 29.60 -20.27 25.87
N LYS A 166 30.53 -19.30 25.83
CA LYS A 166 30.53 -18.13 26.72
C LYS A 166 29.26 -17.26 26.63
N PHE A 167 28.56 -17.26 25.49
CA PHE A 167 27.35 -16.43 25.29
C PHE A 167 26.06 -17.21 25.53
N ARG A 168 26.12 -18.55 25.63
CA ARG A 168 24.93 -19.38 25.85
C ARG A 168 24.16 -19.06 27.15
N PRO A 169 24.82 -18.74 28.29
CA PRO A 169 24.09 -18.34 29.50
C PRO A 169 23.24 -17.09 29.31
N LYS A 170 23.80 -16.04 28.68
CA LYS A 170 23.06 -14.82 28.35
C LYS A 170 21.94 -15.09 27.35
N ALA A 171 22.18 -15.94 26.35
CA ALA A 171 21.14 -16.34 25.41
C ALA A 171 19.95 -17.08 26.09
N SER A 172 20.22 -17.89 27.12
CA SER A 172 19.18 -18.52 27.93
C SER A 172 18.40 -17.49 28.76
N GLN A 173 19.10 -16.57 29.43
CA GLN A 173 18.48 -15.52 30.24
C GLN A 173 17.63 -14.54 29.42
N PHE A 174 17.97 -14.33 28.15
CA PHE A 174 17.18 -13.48 27.24
C PHE A 174 15.75 -14.02 27.01
N LEU A 175 15.53 -15.33 27.21
CA LEU A 175 14.24 -15.99 27.03
C LEU A 175 13.42 -16.10 28.32
N GLU A 176 13.98 -15.73 29.47
CA GLU A 176 13.30 -15.69 30.78
C GLU A 176 12.55 -14.37 30.98
#